data_AF-A0A9W6VRP0-F1
#
_entry.id   AF-A0A9W6VRP0-F1
#
_cell.length_a   1.000
_cell.length_b   1.000
_cell.length_c   1.000
_cell.angle_alpha   90.00
_cell.angle_beta   90.00
_cell.angle_gamma   90.00
#
_symmetry.space_group_name_H-M   'P 1'
#
loop_
_entity.id
_entity.type
_entity.pdbx_description
1 polymer ?
#
loop_
_entity_poly.entity_id
_entity_poly.type
_entity_poly.pdbx_seq_one_letter_code
_entity_poly.pdbx_strand_id
1 'polypeptide(L)'
;MIPPPIDGPGTGAVVGVDRGVAVSAALSTGEPSSVPGLRETEAERQGRLQRRLARAAQGSNRRKRAKIAIARLKARQTNRRKDWVEKTSTDLARRFDLIRLEDLKIGDMVRSARGTIAAPGVNVRAKAGLNRSIHAAGWGRLATRLEHEAACGHTDHADVNAAKNIAAGRAVTCLPRPTDPDRPPLRGALQP
;
A
#
# COMPACT_ATOMS: atom_id res chain seq x y z
N MET A 1 -29.68 6.94 -14.17
CA MET A 1 -30.04 6.06 -13.04
C MET A 1 -28.84 5.15 -12.82
N ILE A 2 -28.06 5.36 -11.75
CA ILE A 2 -26.94 4.48 -11.39
C ILE A 2 -27.59 3.26 -10.72
N PRO A 3 -27.31 2.02 -11.17
CA PRO A 3 -27.90 0.84 -10.54
C PRO A 3 -27.50 0.79 -9.06
N PRO A 4 -28.38 0.33 -8.17
CA PRO A 4 -28.01 0.09 -6.78
C PRO A 4 -26.85 -0.91 -6.74
N PRO A 5 -25.89 -0.76 -5.80
CA PRO A 5 -24.81 -1.71 -5.64
C PRO A 5 -25.41 -3.10 -5.39
N ILE A 6 -24.90 -4.10 -6.09
CA ILE A 6 -25.30 -5.50 -5.94
C ILE A 6 -24.48 -6.03 -4.77
N ASP A 7 -25.14 -6.51 -3.73
CA ASP A 7 -24.46 -7.18 -2.62
C ASP A 7 -23.92 -8.52 -3.14
N GLY A 8 -22.61 -8.63 -3.38
CA GLY A 8 -21.99 -9.92 -3.56
C GLY A 8 -22.05 -10.73 -2.26
N PRO A 9 -22.03 -12.07 -2.33
CA PRO A 9 -22.07 -12.90 -1.12
C PRO A 9 -20.84 -12.63 -0.28
N GLY A 10 -20.98 -11.79 0.76
CA GLY A 10 -19.93 -11.56 1.74
C GLY A 10 -19.60 -12.90 2.40
N THR A 11 -18.39 -13.38 2.20
CA THR A 11 -17.92 -14.65 2.77
C THR A 11 -17.62 -14.54 4.27
N GLY A 12 -17.62 -13.32 4.81
CA GLY A 12 -17.17 -12.99 6.15
C GLY A 12 -15.64 -13.07 6.28
N ALA A 13 -14.91 -13.14 5.16
CA ALA A 13 -13.49 -13.44 5.16
C ALA A 13 -12.67 -12.22 5.65
N VAL A 14 -11.87 -12.43 6.69
CA VAL A 14 -11.04 -11.41 7.33
C VAL A 14 -9.58 -11.75 7.16
N VAL A 15 -8.75 -10.75 6.83
CA VAL A 15 -7.29 -10.90 6.76
C VAL A 15 -6.57 -9.75 7.46
N GLY A 16 -5.53 -10.08 8.23
CA GLY A 16 -4.55 -9.13 8.71
C GLY A 16 -3.37 -9.03 7.74
N VAL A 17 -2.84 -7.83 7.53
CA VAL A 17 -1.64 -7.60 6.72
C VAL A 17 -0.57 -6.92 7.58
N ASP A 18 0.47 -7.68 7.91
CA ASP A 18 1.71 -7.15 8.48
C ASP A 18 2.59 -6.59 7.35
N ARG A 19 3.19 -5.41 7.56
CA ARG A 19 4.03 -4.75 6.55
C ARG A 19 5.47 -4.73 7.03
N GLY A 20 6.33 -5.49 6.34
CA GLY A 20 7.76 -5.60 6.63
C GLY A 20 8.66 -5.01 5.54
N VAL A 21 9.94 -4.78 5.88
CA VAL A 21 10.95 -4.33 4.90
C VAL A 21 11.58 -5.48 4.12
N ALA A 22 11.55 -6.69 4.69
CA ALA A 22 12.00 -7.93 4.04
C ALA A 22 10.85 -8.57 3.24
N VAL A 23 9.67 -8.69 3.87
CA VAL A 23 8.42 -9.10 3.24
C VAL A 23 7.48 -7.91 3.24
N SER A 24 7.09 -7.42 2.05
CA SER A 24 6.35 -6.14 1.95
C SER A 24 4.95 -6.20 2.55
N ALA A 25 4.29 -7.35 2.45
CA ALA A 25 3.01 -7.67 3.05
C ALA A 25 3.00 -9.16 3.43
N ALA A 26 2.79 -9.49 4.70
CA ALA A 26 2.56 -10.84 5.18
C ALA A 26 1.11 -10.95 5.63
N LEU A 27 0.37 -11.87 5.03
CA LEU A 27 -1.03 -12.09 5.37
C LEU A 27 -1.15 -12.99 6.60
N SER A 28 -2.19 -12.80 7.40
CA SER A 28 -2.52 -13.69 8.52
C SER A 28 -2.83 -15.12 8.08
N THR A 29 -3.05 -15.35 6.78
CA THR A 29 -3.15 -16.69 6.15
C THR A 29 -1.79 -17.38 6.00
N GLY A 30 -0.68 -16.68 6.26
CA GLY A 30 0.67 -17.17 6.09
C GLY A 30 1.29 -16.89 4.72
N GLU A 31 0.57 -16.20 3.82
CA GLU A 31 1.05 -15.86 2.48
C GLU A 31 1.94 -14.60 2.49
N PRO A 32 3.23 -14.69 2.10
CA PRO A 32 4.08 -13.53 1.93
C PRO A 32 3.96 -12.93 0.53
N SER A 33 3.95 -11.61 0.45
CA SER A 33 3.97 -10.85 -0.80
C SER A 33 5.01 -9.73 -0.72
N SER A 34 5.86 -9.62 -1.73
CA SER A 34 6.97 -8.65 -1.73
C SER A 34 7.05 -7.85 -3.01
N VAL A 35 7.33 -6.55 -2.88
CA VAL A 35 7.63 -5.70 -4.02
C VAL A 35 8.81 -6.28 -4.79
N PRO A 36 8.70 -6.51 -6.11
CA PRO A 36 9.82 -7.01 -6.90
C PRO A 36 11.01 -6.05 -6.84
N GLY A 37 12.14 -6.57 -6.36
CA GLY A 37 13.39 -5.84 -6.28
C GLY A 37 14.03 -5.54 -7.64
N LEU A 38 15.28 -5.06 -7.60
CA LEU A 38 16.14 -5.08 -8.78
C LEU A 38 16.52 -6.52 -9.09
N ARG A 39 16.51 -6.86 -10.37
CA ARG A 39 17.22 -8.04 -10.83
C ARG A 39 18.72 -7.81 -10.64
N GLU A 40 19.49 -8.87 -10.44
CA GLU A 40 20.93 -8.80 -10.25
C GLU A 40 21.63 -7.97 -11.34
N THR A 41 21.31 -8.24 -12.61
CA THR A 41 21.82 -7.49 -13.76
C THR A 41 21.47 -5.99 -13.73
N GLU A 42 20.31 -5.63 -13.17
CA GLU A 42 19.91 -4.23 -13.01
C GLU A 42 20.66 -3.55 -11.86
N ALA A 43 20.91 -4.28 -10.78
CA ALA A 43 21.72 -3.81 -9.65
C ALA A 43 23.17 -3.56 -10.07
N GLU A 44 23.78 -4.49 -10.81
CA GLU A 44 25.11 -4.33 -11.41
C GLU A 44 25.17 -3.13 -12.37
N ARG A 45 24.17 -3.02 -13.25
CA ARG A 45 24.06 -1.90 -14.18
C ARG A 45 23.94 -0.58 -13.44
N GLN A 46 23.14 -0.53 -12.37
CA GLN A 46 23.01 0.65 -11.54
C GLN A 46 24.35 1.02 -10.89
N GLY A 47 25.07 0.05 -10.31
CA GLY A 47 26.39 0.28 -9.71
C GLY A 47 27.40 0.78 -10.74
N ARG A 48 27.44 0.19 -11.95
CA ARG A 48 28.29 0.66 -13.06
C ARG A 48 27.96 2.09 -13.48
N LEU A 49 26.67 2.43 -13.58
CA LEU A 49 26.25 3.78 -13.94
C LEU A 49 26.58 4.81 -12.85
N GLN A 50 26.45 4.43 -11.57
CA GLN A 50 26.84 5.29 -10.44
C GLN A 50 28.35 5.54 -10.43
N ARG A 51 29.18 4.52 -10.65
CA ARG A 51 30.64 4.68 -10.79
C ARG A 51 31.00 5.59 -11.97
N ARG A 52 30.35 5.40 -13.13
CA ARG A 52 30.51 6.28 -14.31
C ARG A 52 30.10 7.72 -14.01
N LEU A 53 29.03 7.92 -13.25
CA LEU A 53 28.55 9.25 -12.87
C LEU A 53 29.56 9.96 -11.95
N ALA A 54 30.10 9.25 -10.96
CA ALA A 54 31.07 9.80 -10.01
C ALA A 54 32.35 10.28 -10.69
N ARG A 55 32.84 9.53 -11.69
CA ARG A 55 34.06 9.88 -12.45
C ARG A 55 33.84 10.92 -13.56
N ALA A 56 32.60 11.25 -13.90
CA ALA A 56 32.31 12.14 -15.02
C ALA A 56 32.34 13.62 -14.58
N ALA A 57 33.10 14.43 -15.33
CA ALA A 57 33.19 15.87 -15.15
C ALA A 57 31.80 16.54 -15.11
N GLN A 58 31.68 17.57 -14.26
CA GLN A 58 30.48 18.38 -14.15
C GLN A 58 30.10 18.99 -15.51
N GLY A 59 28.81 19.06 -15.82
CA GLY A 59 28.31 19.57 -17.11
C GLY A 59 28.49 18.64 -18.33
N SER A 60 29.40 17.66 -18.28
CA SER A 60 29.71 16.83 -19.45
C SER A 60 28.52 16.00 -19.97
N ASN A 61 28.50 15.75 -21.29
CA ASN A 61 27.48 14.90 -21.93
C ASN A 61 27.48 13.47 -21.38
N ARG A 62 28.66 12.95 -20.99
CA ARG A 62 28.78 11.63 -20.34
C ARG A 62 28.06 11.59 -19.00
N ARG A 63 28.20 12.64 -18.18
CA ARG A 63 27.48 12.79 -16.90
C ARG A 63 25.96 12.83 -17.12
N LYS A 64 25.49 13.63 -18.09
CA LYS A 64 24.06 13.71 -18.47
C LYS A 64 23.49 12.34 -18.85
N ARG A 65 24.17 11.61 -19.74
CA ARG A 65 23.77 10.25 -20.17
C ARG A 65 23.69 9.26 -19.00
N ALA A 66 24.67 9.28 -18.10
CA ALA A 66 24.66 8.42 -16.91
C ALA A 66 23.49 8.74 -15.97
N LYS A 67 23.19 10.02 -15.72
CA LYS A 67 22.02 10.44 -14.91
C LYS A 67 20.72 9.94 -15.51
N ILE A 68 20.52 10.11 -16.82
CA ILE A 68 19.30 9.66 -17.52
C ILE A 68 19.15 8.14 -17.40
N ALA A 69 20.23 7.38 -17.58
CA ALA A 69 20.19 5.93 -17.47
C ALA A 69 19.83 5.46 -16.05
N ILE A 70 20.36 6.11 -15.01
CA ILE A 70 19.99 5.84 -13.61
C ILE A 70 18.52 6.18 -13.37
N ALA A 71 18.07 7.34 -13.86
CA ALA A 71 16.67 7.76 -13.72
C ALA A 71 15.71 6.76 -14.37
N ARG A 72 16.04 6.23 -15.55
CA ARG A 72 15.26 5.17 -16.22
C ARG A 72 15.17 3.90 -15.38
N LEU A 73 16.27 3.46 -14.75
CA LEU A 73 16.23 2.30 -13.84
C LEU A 73 15.34 2.56 -12.63
N LYS A 74 15.46 3.74 -12.00
CA LYS A 74 14.60 4.14 -10.87
C LYS A 74 13.12 4.25 -11.24
N ALA A 75 12.82 4.72 -12.44
CA ALA A 75 11.45 4.77 -12.97
C ALA A 75 10.87 3.36 -13.12
N ARG A 76 11.65 2.40 -13.64
CA ARG A 76 11.24 0.99 -13.71
C ARG A 76 10.95 0.39 -12.35
N GLN A 77 11.80 0.64 -11.35
CA GLN A 77 11.55 0.19 -9.97
C GLN A 77 10.24 0.78 -9.42
N THR A 78 10.02 2.08 -9.64
CA THR A 78 8.78 2.74 -9.23
C THR A 78 7.56 2.11 -9.90
N ASN A 79 7.64 1.82 -11.20
CA ASN A 79 6.55 1.18 -11.94
C ASN A 79 6.27 -0.25 -11.43
N ARG A 80 7.31 -1.06 -11.15
CA ARG A 80 7.12 -2.39 -10.55
C ARG A 80 6.44 -2.32 -9.19
N ARG A 81 6.82 -1.34 -8.37
CA ARG A 81 6.16 -1.13 -7.06
C ARG A 81 4.70 -0.73 -7.23
N LYS A 82 4.38 0.15 -8.17
CA LYS A 82 2.99 0.51 -8.47
C LYS A 82 2.18 -0.70 -8.93
N ASP A 83 2.71 -1.45 -9.90
CA ASP A 83 2.08 -2.67 -10.41
C ASP A 83 1.83 -3.70 -9.30
N TRP A 84 2.81 -3.92 -8.42
CA TRP A 84 2.64 -4.78 -7.25
C TRP A 84 1.54 -4.27 -6.32
N VAL A 85 1.51 -2.97 -5.99
CA VAL A 85 0.46 -2.39 -5.15
C VAL A 85 -0.93 -2.60 -5.76
N GLU A 86 -1.11 -2.30 -7.05
CA GLU A 86 -2.39 -2.50 -7.73
C GLU A 86 -2.82 -3.97 -7.68
N LYS A 87 -1.94 -4.90 -8.06
CA LYS A 87 -2.26 -6.33 -8.05
C LYS A 87 -2.57 -6.86 -6.65
N THR A 88 -1.76 -6.50 -5.65
CA THR A 88 -1.96 -6.96 -4.27
C THR A 88 -3.23 -6.36 -3.66
N SER A 89 -3.51 -5.08 -3.87
CA SER A 89 -4.76 -4.47 -3.35
C SER A 89 -5.99 -5.09 -4.01
N THR A 90 -5.99 -5.25 -5.34
CA THR A 90 -7.08 -5.91 -6.07
C THR A 90 -7.27 -7.36 -5.64
N ASP A 91 -6.20 -8.13 -5.42
CA ASP A 91 -6.29 -9.51 -4.92
C ASP A 91 -6.94 -9.56 -3.53
N LEU A 92 -6.50 -8.71 -2.61
CA LEU A 92 -7.03 -8.65 -1.26
C LEU A 92 -8.50 -8.23 -1.25
N ALA A 93 -8.87 -7.19 -2.00
CA ALA A 93 -10.24 -6.70 -2.09
C ALA A 93 -11.20 -7.74 -2.70
N ARG A 94 -10.70 -8.62 -3.58
CA ARG A 94 -11.51 -9.71 -4.16
C ARG A 94 -11.70 -10.89 -3.21
N ARG A 95 -10.72 -11.15 -2.36
CA ARG A 95 -10.67 -12.36 -1.51
C ARG A 95 -11.25 -12.15 -0.12
N PHE A 96 -11.23 -10.92 0.39
CA PHE A 96 -11.53 -10.63 1.79
C PHE A 96 -12.49 -9.45 1.91
N ASP A 97 -13.57 -9.65 2.67
CA ASP A 97 -14.54 -8.60 2.98
C ASP A 97 -13.97 -7.57 3.96
N LEU A 98 -13.02 -8.00 4.81
CA LEU A 98 -12.39 -7.16 5.81
C LEU A 98 -10.87 -7.33 5.84
N ILE A 99 -10.17 -6.25 5.52
CA ILE A 99 -8.70 -6.17 5.55
C ILE A 99 -8.27 -5.29 6.73
N ARG A 100 -7.43 -5.84 7.61
CA ARG A 100 -6.85 -5.13 8.75
C ARG A 100 -5.39 -4.83 8.48
N LEU A 101 -5.02 -3.57 8.55
CA LEU A 101 -3.63 -3.12 8.52
C LEU A 101 -3.22 -2.71 9.94
N GLU A 102 -1.94 -2.85 10.25
CA GLU A 102 -1.37 -2.24 11.46
C GLU A 102 -1.51 -0.71 11.42
N ASP A 103 -1.75 -0.09 12.57
CA ASP A 103 -1.75 1.38 12.70
C ASP A 103 -0.32 1.93 12.80
N LEU A 104 0.45 1.75 11.73
CA LEU A 104 1.77 2.35 11.61
C LEU A 104 1.62 3.82 11.21
N LYS A 105 2.18 4.71 12.04
CA LYS A 105 2.36 6.13 11.70
C LYS A 105 3.49 6.30 10.68
N ILE A 106 3.28 5.79 9.47
CA ILE A 106 4.30 5.70 8.41
C ILE A 106 4.94 7.07 8.15
N GLY A 107 4.14 8.14 8.12
CA GLY A 107 4.64 9.51 7.90
C GLY A 107 5.71 9.92 8.92
N ASP A 108 5.51 9.60 10.20
CA ASP A 108 6.50 9.87 11.24
C ASP A 108 7.68 8.90 11.18
N MET A 109 7.43 7.63 10.83
CA MET A 109 8.48 6.63 10.65
C MET A 109 9.42 6.95 9.50
N VAL A 110 8.94 7.59 8.42
CA VAL A 110 9.79 7.96 7.27
C VAL A 110 10.28 9.40 7.32
N ARG A 111 9.99 10.14 8.39
CA ARG A 111 10.53 11.48 8.60
C ARG A 111 12.06 11.42 8.63
N SER A 112 12.70 12.47 8.11
CA SER A 112 14.15 12.63 8.20
C SER A 112 14.60 12.59 9.66
N ALA A 113 15.82 12.10 9.89
CA ALA A 113 16.46 12.27 11.19
C ALA A 113 16.52 13.76 11.56
N ARG A 114 16.46 14.06 12.86
CA ARG A 114 16.59 15.44 13.37
C ARG A 114 18.00 15.98 13.08
N GLY A 115 18.14 17.30 13.08
CA GLY A 115 19.39 18.00 12.84
C GLY A 115 19.42 18.71 11.49
N THR A 116 20.50 19.45 11.24
CA THR A 116 20.75 20.21 10.02
C THR A 116 22.00 19.69 9.31
N ILE A 117 22.34 20.29 8.17
CA ILE A 117 23.60 19.99 7.47
C ILE A 117 24.80 20.44 8.32
N ALA A 118 24.68 21.57 9.03
CA ALA A 118 25.75 22.11 9.87
C ALA A 118 25.86 21.38 11.23
N ALA A 119 24.75 20.88 11.77
CA ALA A 119 24.68 20.15 13.03
C ALA A 119 23.83 18.87 12.83
N PRO A 120 24.41 17.79 12.27
CA PRO A 120 23.67 16.57 12.01
C PRO A 120 23.28 15.87 13.31
N GLY A 121 22.10 15.26 13.32
CA GLY A 121 21.68 14.43 14.45
C GLY A 121 22.38 13.07 14.50
N VAL A 122 21.92 12.21 15.41
CA VAL A 122 22.42 10.84 15.56
C VAL A 122 21.76 9.90 14.57
N ASN A 123 22.47 8.83 14.18
CA ASN A 123 21.94 7.74 13.35
C ASN A 123 21.33 8.16 11.99
N VAL A 124 21.69 9.33 11.46
CA VAL A 124 21.13 9.89 10.21
C VAL A 124 21.22 8.91 9.05
N ARG A 125 22.39 8.27 8.86
CA ARG A 125 22.60 7.30 7.77
C ARG A 125 21.73 6.04 7.93
N ALA A 126 21.65 5.51 9.15
CA ALA A 126 20.83 4.33 9.46
C ALA A 126 19.34 4.64 9.23
N LYS A 127 18.85 5.78 9.75
CA LYS A 127 17.48 6.26 9.52
C LYS A 127 17.19 6.45 8.04
N ALA A 128 18.07 7.09 7.29
CA ALA A 128 17.92 7.24 5.85
C ALA A 128 17.88 5.88 5.12
N GLY A 129 18.60 4.87 5.62
CA GLY A 129 18.54 3.50 5.15
C GLY A 129 17.16 2.88 5.36
N LEU A 130 16.65 2.94 6.59
CA LEU A 130 15.32 2.45 6.96
C LEU A 130 14.20 3.16 6.17
N ASN A 131 14.27 4.49 6.03
CA ASN A 131 13.27 5.22 5.25
C ASN A 131 13.26 4.74 3.79
N ARG A 132 14.43 4.49 3.19
CA ARG A 132 14.52 3.94 1.83
C ARG A 132 13.93 2.54 1.74
N SER A 133 14.13 1.67 2.73
CA SER A 133 13.58 0.30 2.71
C SER A 133 12.06 0.31 2.90
N ILE A 134 11.51 1.15 3.80
CA ILE A 134 10.05 1.33 3.96
C ILE A 134 9.41 1.82 2.65
N HIS A 135 10.01 2.83 2.00
CA HIS A 135 9.52 3.29 0.71
C HIS A 135 9.67 2.24 -0.39
N ALA A 136 10.72 1.42 -0.34
CA ALA A 136 10.95 0.35 -1.29
C ALA A 136 9.90 -0.76 -1.19
N ALA A 137 9.52 -1.13 0.04
CA ALA A 137 8.50 -2.11 0.36
C ALA A 137 7.06 -1.61 0.12
N GLY A 138 6.85 -0.32 -0.20
CA GLY A 138 5.57 0.17 -0.68
C GLY A 138 4.47 0.32 0.37
N TRP A 139 4.80 0.29 1.67
CA TRP A 139 3.83 0.27 2.77
C TRP A 139 2.73 1.33 2.67
N GLY A 140 3.11 2.59 2.50
CA GLY A 140 2.16 3.69 2.43
C GLY A 140 1.30 3.64 1.17
N ARG A 141 1.87 3.21 0.03
CA ARG A 141 1.11 3.11 -1.23
C ARG A 141 0.06 2.01 -1.15
N LEU A 142 0.40 0.87 -0.54
CA LEU A 142 -0.55 -0.22 -0.32
C LEU A 142 -1.70 0.23 0.58
N ALA A 143 -1.39 0.87 1.72
CA ALA A 143 -2.41 1.39 2.63
C ALA A 143 -3.36 2.38 1.95
N THR A 144 -2.82 3.42 1.31
CA THR A 144 -3.63 4.41 0.60
C THR A 144 -4.46 3.79 -0.53
N ARG A 145 -3.94 2.77 -1.22
CA ARG A 145 -4.69 2.12 -2.29
C ARG A 145 -5.87 1.30 -1.76
N LEU A 146 -5.65 0.53 -0.69
CA LEU A 146 -6.70 -0.22 0.00
C LEU A 146 -7.78 0.72 0.56
N GLU A 147 -7.39 1.86 1.15
CA GLU A 147 -8.31 2.92 1.59
C GLU A 147 -9.12 3.51 0.42
N HIS A 148 -8.52 3.66 -0.75
CA HIS A 148 -9.21 4.15 -1.94
C HIS A 148 -10.21 3.11 -2.47
N GLU A 149 -9.84 1.85 -2.61
CA GLU A 149 -10.77 0.78 -3.04
C GLU A 149 -11.96 0.66 -2.08
N ALA A 150 -11.68 0.81 -0.79
CA ALA A 150 -12.67 0.92 0.27
C ALA A 150 -13.62 2.13 0.10
N ALA A 151 -13.10 3.32 -0.19
CA ALA A 151 -13.89 4.55 -0.30
C ALA A 151 -14.71 4.62 -1.60
N CYS A 152 -14.21 4.02 -2.69
CA CYS A 152 -14.84 4.07 -4.00
C CYS A 152 -16.01 3.09 -4.15
N GLY A 153 -16.25 2.22 -3.16
CA GLY A 153 -17.30 1.23 -3.23
C GLY A 153 -17.11 0.33 -4.46
N HIS A 154 -15.96 -0.32 -4.60
CA HIS A 154 -15.85 -1.47 -5.50
C HIS A 154 -16.70 -2.61 -4.90
N THR A 155 -18.01 -2.44 -5.00
CA THR A 155 -19.08 -3.26 -4.43
C THR A 155 -19.34 -4.44 -5.35
N ASP A 156 -18.36 -5.35 -5.41
CA ASP A 156 -18.74 -6.76 -5.42
C ASP A 156 -18.53 -7.35 -4.03
N HIS A 157 -17.58 -6.89 -3.21
CA HIS A 157 -17.43 -7.34 -1.83
C HIS A 157 -16.72 -6.27 -1.01
N ALA A 158 -17.43 -5.61 -0.09
CA ALA A 158 -16.92 -5.13 1.20
C ALA A 158 -17.86 -4.08 1.80
N ASP A 159 -18.49 -4.44 2.91
CA ASP A 159 -19.04 -3.47 3.85
C ASP A 159 -17.86 -2.83 4.60
N VAL A 160 -17.31 -1.76 4.03
CA VAL A 160 -16.04 -1.15 4.49
C VAL A 160 -16.16 -0.30 5.77
N ASN A 161 -17.15 -0.58 6.62
CA ASN A 161 -17.34 0.14 7.88
C ASN A 161 -16.17 -0.04 8.87
N ALA A 162 -15.24 -0.97 8.63
CA ALA A 162 -14.04 -1.12 9.46
C ALA A 162 -12.89 -0.14 9.13
N ALA A 163 -12.72 0.29 7.87
CA ALA A 163 -11.64 1.21 7.51
C ALA A 163 -11.88 2.62 8.11
N LYS A 164 -13.15 3.05 8.20
CA LYS A 164 -13.53 4.28 8.92
C LYS A 164 -13.30 4.21 10.43
N ASN A 165 -13.39 3.01 11.03
CA ASN A 165 -13.20 2.82 12.48
C ASN A 165 -11.72 2.76 12.91
N ILE A 166 -10.80 2.40 12.00
CA ILE A 166 -9.34 2.38 12.28
C ILE A 166 -8.79 3.80 12.45
N ALA A 167 -9.27 4.78 11.68
CA ALA A 167 -8.84 6.18 11.80
C ALA A 167 -9.30 6.88 13.11
N ALA A 168 -10.23 6.29 13.86
CA ALA A 168 -10.85 6.90 15.04
C ALA A 168 -10.56 6.16 16.36
N GLY A 169 -9.75 5.10 16.37
CA GLY A 169 -9.34 4.40 17.60
C GLY A 169 -10.48 3.78 18.42
N ARG A 170 -11.63 3.46 17.81
CA ARG A 170 -12.75 2.79 18.50
C ARG A 170 -12.94 1.38 17.95
N ALA A 171 -12.71 0.39 18.80
CA ALA A 171 -13.28 -0.94 18.59
C ALA A 171 -14.80 -0.83 18.81
N VAL A 172 -15.58 -1.07 17.75
CA VAL A 172 -17.03 -1.22 17.87
C VAL A 172 -17.38 -2.61 17.42
N THR A 173 -17.84 -3.43 18.36
CA THR A 173 -18.60 -4.65 18.10
C THR A 173 -19.95 -4.24 17.51
N CYS A 174 -20.31 -4.81 16.35
CA CYS A 174 -21.65 -4.66 15.81
C CYS A 174 -22.64 -5.41 16.72
N LEU A 175 -23.46 -4.69 17.48
CA LEU A 175 -24.71 -5.24 17.98
C LEU A 175 -25.74 -5.20 16.82
N PRO A 176 -26.53 -6.26 16.61
CA PRO A 176 -27.61 -6.23 15.64
C PRO A 176 -28.59 -5.10 16.00
N ARG A 177 -29.08 -4.36 15.00
CA ARG A 177 -30.10 -3.33 15.25
C ARG A 177 -31.36 -4.00 15.79
N PRO A 178 -32.05 -3.40 16.79
CA PRO A 178 -33.37 -3.85 17.18
C PRO A 178 -34.31 -3.73 15.98
N THR A 179 -35.02 -4.82 15.68
CA THR A 179 -36.10 -4.84 14.69
C THR A 179 -37.24 -3.98 15.22
N ASP A 180 -37.60 -2.94 14.46
CA ASP A 180 -38.74 -2.08 14.74
C ASP A 180 -40.05 -2.88 14.54
N PRO A 181 -40.83 -3.13 15.61
CA PRO A 181 -42.04 -3.94 15.54
C PRO A 181 -43.18 -3.29 14.74
N ASP A 182 -43.09 -1.98 14.44
CA ASP A 182 -44.18 -1.22 13.81
C ASP A 182 -43.99 -1.03 12.29
N ARG A 183 -42.99 -1.67 11.68
CA ARG A 183 -42.76 -1.55 10.24
C ARG A 183 -43.78 -2.38 9.43
N PRO A 184 -44.66 -1.77 8.61
CA PRO A 184 -45.67 -2.50 7.87
C PRO A 184 -45.03 -3.38 6.77
N PRO A 185 -45.59 -4.56 6.49
CA PRO A 185 -45.05 -5.47 5.48
C PRO A 185 -45.18 -4.88 4.07
N LEU A 186 -44.12 -5.03 3.27
CA LEU A 186 -44.07 -4.58 1.88
C LEU A 186 -45.04 -5.42 1.04
N ARG A 187 -46.03 -4.76 0.41
CA ARG A 187 -47.01 -5.37 -0.50
C ARG A 187 -46.33 -5.86 -1.79
N GLY A 188 -46.25 -7.18 -1.91
CA GLY A 188 -46.65 -8.00 -3.06
C GLY A 188 -46.03 -7.73 -4.45
N ALA A 189 -45.40 -8.78 -5.00
CA ALA A 189 -45.52 -9.12 -6.41
C ALA A 189 -45.65 -10.65 -6.54
N LEU A 190 -46.60 -11.04 -7.39
CA LEU A 190 -47.09 -12.38 -7.66
C LEU A 190 -46.01 -13.33 -8.20
N GLN A 191 -46.15 -14.61 -7.85
CA GLN A 191 -45.91 -15.76 -8.72
C GLN A 191 -47.27 -16.47 -8.95
N PRO A 192 -47.44 -17.32 -9.98
CA PRO A 192 -46.43 -17.95 -10.85
C PRO A 192 -46.31 -17.36 -12.27
#